data_AF-K9CKT3-F1
#
_entry.id   AF-K9CKT3-F1
#
_cell.length_a   1.000
_cell.length_b   1.000
_cell.length_c   1.000
_cell.angle_alpha   90.00
_cell.angle_beta   90.00
_cell.angle_gamma   90.00
#
_symmetry.space_group_name_H-M   'P 1'
#
loop_
_entity.id
_entity.type
_entity.pdbx_description
1 polymer ?
#
loop_
_entity_poly.entity_id
_entity_poly.type
_entity_poly.pdbx_seq_one_letter_code
_entity_poly.pdbx_strand_id
1 'polypeptide(L)'
;MERPVLQPILAPFDGFHESEHAVTGTCLISFDRNRYSVMSRAARRTVQVRAYAGRMVIRCGEEIVGEHERHFGRNRTIYDPWHYLPVLAHKPGALRNGAPFQDWELPPSLHRLRRRLGHGDEADRRFVRVLSAVLTDGWSRSRRRCAKRWRAERSATT
;
A
#
# COMPACT_ATOMS: atom_id res chain seq x y z
N MET A 1 29.88 -15.93 -32.32
CA MET A 1 29.35 -17.24 -31.89
C MET A 1 29.71 -17.41 -30.41
N GLU A 2 28.84 -17.00 -29.47
CA GLU A 2 29.11 -17.04 -28.01
C GLU A 2 28.00 -17.72 -27.19
N ARG A 3 26.87 -18.07 -27.82
CA ARG A 3 25.70 -18.63 -27.13
C ARG A 3 25.85 -20.04 -26.50
N PRO A 4 26.71 -20.97 -26.94
CA PRO A 4 26.67 -22.35 -26.42
C PRO A 4 27.36 -22.54 -25.06
N VAL A 5 28.02 -21.53 -24.49
CA VAL A 5 28.81 -21.64 -23.24
C VAL A 5 28.13 -20.95 -22.05
N LEU A 6 26.94 -20.36 -22.23
CA LEU A 6 26.23 -19.66 -21.16
C LEU A 6 25.70 -20.66 -20.13
N GLN A 7 26.06 -20.47 -18.87
CA GLN A 7 25.49 -21.25 -17.77
C GLN A 7 23.98 -20.99 -17.63
N PRO A 8 23.18 -22.02 -17.33
CA PRO A 8 21.76 -21.85 -17.07
C PRO A 8 21.56 -21.02 -15.79
N ILE A 9 20.67 -20.02 -15.85
CA ILE A 9 20.27 -19.23 -14.68
C ILE A 9 19.50 -20.14 -13.73
N LEU A 10 20.10 -20.44 -12.57
CA LEU A 10 19.52 -21.33 -11.55
C LEU A 10 18.37 -20.68 -10.76
N ALA A 11 18.38 -19.35 -10.62
CA ALA A 11 17.31 -18.56 -10.02
C ALA A 11 17.40 -17.10 -10.47
N PRO A 12 16.29 -16.34 -10.50
CA PRO A 12 16.32 -14.91 -10.74
C PRO A 12 17.19 -14.19 -9.70
N PHE A 13 18.05 -13.28 -10.14
CA PHE A 13 18.86 -12.44 -9.25
C PHE A 13 17.96 -11.43 -8.51
N ASP A 14 18.04 -11.42 -7.17
CA ASP A 14 17.29 -10.47 -6.32
C ASP A 14 18.01 -9.12 -6.22
N GLY A 15 18.09 -8.40 -7.34
CA GLY A 15 18.77 -7.11 -7.42
C GLY A 15 17.95 -5.97 -6.82
N PHE A 16 18.41 -5.42 -5.69
CA PHE A 16 17.84 -4.22 -5.09
C PHE A 16 18.93 -3.28 -4.55
N HIS A 17 18.59 -2.00 -4.44
CA HIS A 17 19.34 -1.03 -3.66
C HIS A 17 18.65 -0.85 -2.31
N GLU A 18 19.40 -0.97 -1.21
CA GLU A 18 18.88 -0.78 0.15
C GLU A 18 19.30 0.58 0.72
N SER A 19 18.37 1.27 1.38
CA SER A 19 18.61 2.55 2.04
C SER A 19 17.69 2.72 3.25
N GLU A 20 18.11 3.51 4.23
CA GLU A 20 17.33 3.82 5.43
C GLU A 20 16.57 5.14 5.30
N HIS A 21 15.34 5.17 5.79
CA HIS A 21 14.45 6.33 5.71
C HIS A 21 13.69 6.54 7.02
N ALA A 22 13.62 7.78 7.48
CA ALA A 22 12.76 8.15 8.60
C ALA A 22 11.30 8.27 8.15
N VAL A 23 10.39 7.67 8.92
CA VAL A 23 8.95 7.78 8.69
C VAL A 23 8.40 9.00 9.42
N THR A 24 7.70 9.87 8.70
CA THR A 24 7.05 11.05 9.30
C THR A 24 5.89 10.67 10.23
N GLY A 25 5.41 11.63 11.03
CA GLY A 25 4.19 11.45 11.83
C GLY A 25 2.92 11.20 11.00
N THR A 26 2.94 11.51 9.70
CA THR A 26 1.85 11.26 8.74
C THR A 26 2.00 9.93 7.99
N CYS A 27 2.87 9.05 8.47
CA CYS A 27 3.13 7.72 7.92
C CYS A 27 3.70 7.76 6.50
N LEU A 28 4.60 8.70 6.20
CA LEU A 28 5.24 8.84 4.90
C LEU A 28 6.76 8.67 5.01
N ILE A 29 7.37 8.07 3.99
CA ILE A 29 8.82 8.15 3.73
C ILE A 29 9.09 8.97 2.48
N SER A 30 10.28 9.55 2.36
CA SER A 30 10.71 10.27 1.15
C SER A 30 11.75 9.44 0.39
N PHE A 31 11.44 8.98 -0.81
CA PHE A 31 12.32 8.17 -1.65
C PHE A 31 12.28 8.66 -3.10
N ASP A 32 13.43 8.82 -3.75
CA ASP A 32 13.55 9.34 -5.12
C ASP A 32 12.77 10.65 -5.38
N ARG A 33 12.76 11.58 -4.42
CA ARG A 33 11.99 12.85 -4.47
C ARG A 33 10.47 12.67 -4.54
N ASN A 34 9.97 11.48 -4.21
CA ASN A 34 8.55 11.19 -4.03
C ASN A 34 8.33 10.77 -2.57
N ARG A 35 7.07 10.80 -2.14
CA ARG A 35 6.66 10.35 -0.81
C ARG A 35 5.80 9.10 -0.94
N TYR A 36 6.06 8.11 -0.11
CA TYR A 36 5.30 6.86 -0.10
C TYR A 36 4.75 6.61 1.29
N SER A 37 3.49 6.22 1.37
CA SER A 37 2.88 5.85 2.64
C SER A 37 3.41 4.52 3.18
N VAL A 38 3.38 4.36 4.49
CA VAL A 38 3.71 3.11 5.19
C VAL A 38 2.66 2.85 6.26
N MET A 39 2.53 1.59 6.69
CA MET A 39 1.65 1.19 7.79
C MET A 39 1.86 2.09 9.01
N SER A 40 0.77 2.53 9.62
CA SER A 40 0.79 3.52 10.70
C SER A 40 1.60 3.11 11.93
N ARG A 41 1.76 1.81 12.18
CA ARG A 41 2.64 1.26 13.24
C ARG A 41 4.13 1.56 13.04
N ALA A 42 4.54 1.97 11.83
CA ALA A 42 5.90 2.39 11.51
C ALA A 42 6.10 3.91 11.63
N ALA A 43 5.06 4.68 11.95
CA ALA A 43 5.17 6.13 12.09
C ALA A 43 6.23 6.51 13.14
N ARG A 44 7.03 7.55 12.84
CA ARG A 44 8.13 8.05 13.69
C ARG A 44 9.22 7.01 13.98
N ARG A 45 9.39 5.99 13.12
CA ARG A 45 10.49 5.01 13.18
C ARG A 45 11.37 5.12 11.93
N THR A 46 12.56 4.55 11.99
CA THR A 46 13.40 4.33 10.80
C THR A 46 13.02 3.01 10.13
N VAL A 47 12.99 3.00 8.81
CA VAL A 47 12.66 1.83 7.98
C VAL A 47 13.70 1.60 6.91
N GLN A 48 13.84 0.35 6.50
CA GLN A 48 14.69 -0.06 5.38
C GLN A 48 13.86 -0.12 4.11
N VAL A 49 14.34 0.53 3.06
CA VAL A 49 13.73 0.54 1.73
C VAL A 49 14.59 -0.30 0.80
N ARG A 50 14.03 -1.38 0.29
CA ARG A 50 14.59 -2.16 -0.82
C ARG A 50 13.97 -1.71 -2.12
N ALA A 51 14.73 -0.97 -2.91
CA ALA A 51 14.32 -0.46 -4.20
C ALA A 51 14.76 -1.40 -5.33
N TYR A 52 13.79 -2.01 -5.99
CA TYR A 52 13.96 -2.80 -7.21
C TYR A 52 13.78 -1.91 -8.44
N ALA A 53 13.92 -2.46 -9.65
CA ALA A 53 13.66 -1.70 -10.89
C ALA A 53 12.24 -1.08 -10.91
N GLY A 54 11.18 -1.87 -10.74
CA GLY A 54 9.79 -1.37 -10.85
C GLY A 54 9.02 -1.20 -9.53
N ARG A 55 9.59 -1.65 -8.41
CA ARG A 55 8.89 -1.68 -7.12
C ARG A 55 9.82 -1.35 -5.97
N MET A 56 9.25 -0.99 -4.83
CA MET A 56 9.98 -0.84 -3.58
C MET A 56 9.26 -1.59 -2.46
N VAL A 57 10.04 -2.19 -1.57
CA VAL A 57 9.55 -2.87 -0.37
C VAL A 57 10.11 -2.13 0.84
N ILE A 58 9.24 -1.76 1.76
CA ILE A 58 9.58 -0.97 2.94
C ILE A 58 9.43 -1.88 4.16
N ARG A 59 10.48 -1.97 4.98
CA ARG A 59 10.58 -2.90 6.10
C ARG A 59 10.89 -2.17 7.39
N CYS A 60 10.29 -2.62 8.48
CA CYS A 60 10.65 -2.20 9.84
C CYS A 60 11.06 -3.46 10.60
N GLY A 61 12.37 -3.68 10.76
CA GLY A 61 12.91 -4.98 11.17
C GLY A 61 12.55 -6.08 10.16
N GLU A 62 11.90 -7.13 10.64
CA GLU A 62 11.51 -8.26 9.79
C GLU A 62 10.20 -8.05 9.03
N GLU A 63 9.41 -7.05 9.42
CA GLU A 63 8.04 -6.87 8.94
C GLU A 63 7.95 -5.89 7.75
N ILE A 64 7.24 -6.29 6.70
CA ILE A 64 6.94 -5.40 5.57
C ILE A 64 5.84 -4.41 5.97
N VAL A 65 6.22 -3.13 6.03
CA VAL A 65 5.35 -1.99 6.37
C VAL A 65 4.80 -1.25 5.16
N GLY A 66 5.25 -1.60 3.95
CA GLY A 66 4.68 -1.04 2.73
C GLY A 66 5.31 -1.64 1.49
N GLU A 67 4.53 -1.72 0.41
CA GLU A 67 5.01 -2.10 -0.92
C GLU A 67 4.40 -1.13 -1.93
N HIS A 68 5.23 -0.60 -2.84
CA HIS A 68 4.78 0.37 -3.84
C HIS A 68 5.42 0.08 -5.20
N GLU A 69 4.72 0.43 -6.27
CA GLU A 69 5.36 0.62 -7.58
C GLU A 69 6.22 1.88 -7.52
N ARG A 70 7.42 1.82 -8.10
CA ARG A 70 8.29 3.00 -8.12
C ARG A 70 7.74 4.03 -9.09
N HIS A 71 7.66 5.26 -8.62
CA HIS A 71 7.33 6.41 -9.45
C HIS A 71 8.62 7.16 -9.81
N PHE A 72 8.95 7.25 -11.09
CA PHE A 72 10.18 7.86 -11.60
C PHE A 72 10.10 9.38 -11.84
N GLY A 73 8.96 10.00 -11.54
CA GLY A 73 8.83 11.47 -11.53
C GLY A 73 9.31 12.09 -10.21
N ARG A 74 8.83 13.31 -9.91
CA ARG A 74 9.16 14.06 -8.69
C ARG A 74 7.92 14.62 -8.02
N ASN A 75 8.02 14.89 -6.72
CA ASN A 75 7.03 15.61 -5.91
C ASN A 75 5.64 14.94 -5.89
N ARG A 76 5.56 13.62 -6.09
CA ARG A 76 4.32 12.87 -5.87
C ARG A 76 4.25 12.33 -4.46
N THR A 77 3.05 12.27 -3.90
CA THR A 77 2.75 11.53 -2.68
C THR A 77 1.83 10.37 -3.04
N ILE A 78 2.32 9.14 -2.83
CA ILE A 78 1.60 7.91 -3.14
C ILE A 78 1.06 7.31 -1.84
N TYR A 79 -0.27 7.33 -1.73
CA TYR A 79 -0.99 6.78 -0.60
C TYR A 79 -1.50 5.36 -0.91
N ASP A 80 -1.32 4.47 0.06
CA ASP A 80 -2.10 3.25 0.19
C ASP A 80 -3.03 3.47 1.41
N PRO A 81 -4.36 3.57 1.21
CA PRO A 81 -5.30 3.83 2.30
C PRO A 81 -5.31 2.72 3.37
N TRP A 82 -4.93 1.49 3.01
CA TRP A 82 -4.86 0.36 3.94
C TRP A 82 -3.81 0.57 5.03
N HIS A 83 -2.77 1.36 4.75
CA HIS A 83 -1.75 1.73 5.74
C HIS A 83 -2.29 2.52 6.93
N TYR A 84 -3.44 3.17 6.76
CA TYR A 84 -4.05 4.06 7.74
C TYR A 84 -5.23 3.43 8.50
N LEU A 85 -5.59 2.19 8.21
CA LEU A 85 -6.72 1.54 8.89
C LEU A 85 -6.58 1.42 10.41
N PRO A 86 -5.39 1.12 10.98
CA PRO A 86 -5.25 1.17 12.43
C PRO A 86 -5.51 2.58 12.99
N VAL A 87 -5.23 3.64 12.23
CA VAL A 87 -5.59 5.02 12.61
C VAL A 87 -7.11 5.21 12.58
N LEU A 88 -7.80 4.68 11.56
CA LEU A 88 -9.26 4.76 11.48
C LEU A 88 -9.96 4.08 12.64
N ALA A 89 -9.41 2.98 13.17
CA ALA A 89 -9.97 2.28 14.33
C ALA A 89 -10.13 3.20 15.55
N HIS A 90 -9.21 4.16 15.73
CA HIS A 90 -9.25 5.14 16.83
C HIS A 90 -9.81 6.51 16.41
N LYS A 91 -9.77 6.84 15.12
CA LYS A 91 -10.27 8.11 14.57
C LYS A 91 -11.10 7.89 13.29
N PRO A 92 -12.34 7.35 13.42
CA PRO A 92 -13.18 7.01 12.27
C PRO A 92 -13.51 8.21 11.36
N GLY A 93 -13.69 9.41 11.95
CA GLY A 93 -13.98 10.62 11.19
C GLY A 93 -12.88 11.04 10.21
N ALA A 94 -11.65 10.50 10.34
CA ALA A 94 -10.59 10.73 9.36
C ALA A 94 -10.93 10.15 7.97
N LEU A 95 -11.90 9.23 7.87
CA LEU A 95 -12.39 8.68 6.61
C LEU A 95 -12.98 9.76 5.68
N ARG A 96 -13.52 10.86 6.23
CA ARG A 96 -14.18 11.92 5.44
C ARG A 96 -13.18 12.79 4.68
N ASN A 97 -12.14 13.23 5.37
CA ASN A 97 -11.24 14.30 4.92
C ASN A 97 -9.76 13.90 4.87
N GLY A 98 -9.42 12.67 5.26
CA GLY A 98 -8.04 12.21 5.18
C GLY A 98 -7.57 12.14 3.73
N ALA A 99 -6.42 12.74 3.44
CA ALA A 99 -5.80 12.72 2.11
C ALA A 99 -5.69 11.31 1.50
N PRO A 100 -5.38 10.23 2.26
CA PRO A 100 -5.39 8.88 1.71
C PRO A 100 -6.76 8.41 1.21
N PHE A 101 -7.87 8.95 1.73
CA PHE A 101 -9.21 8.39 1.52
C PHE A 101 -10.05 9.11 0.46
N GLN A 102 -9.57 10.23 -0.11
CA GLN A 102 -10.33 11.04 -1.06
C GLN A 102 -10.65 10.26 -2.36
N ASP A 103 -9.65 9.63 -2.96
CA ASP A 103 -9.77 8.86 -4.21
C ASP A 103 -9.61 7.36 -3.97
N TRP A 104 -10.10 6.87 -2.83
CA TRP A 104 -9.93 5.46 -2.47
C TRP A 104 -10.80 4.54 -3.34
N GLU A 105 -10.16 3.85 -4.29
CA GLU A 105 -10.78 2.79 -5.08
C GLU A 105 -11.15 1.58 -4.22
N LEU A 106 -12.36 1.65 -3.64
CA LEU A 106 -12.94 0.55 -2.89
C LEU A 106 -13.63 -0.45 -3.83
N PRO A 107 -13.57 -1.77 -3.52
CA PRO A 107 -14.41 -2.76 -4.17
C PRO A 107 -15.90 -2.32 -4.22
N PRO A 108 -16.64 -2.59 -5.31
CA PRO A 108 -18.01 -2.09 -5.49
C PRO A 108 -18.96 -2.46 -4.36
N SER A 109 -18.76 -3.63 -3.73
CA SER A 109 -19.52 -4.07 -2.55
C SER A 109 -19.32 -3.15 -1.35
N LEU A 110 -18.09 -2.75 -1.05
CA LEU A 110 -17.76 -1.82 0.02
C LEU A 110 -18.24 -0.40 -0.30
N HIS A 111 -18.19 0.00 -1.58
CA HIS A 111 -18.72 1.30 -1.99
C HIS A 111 -20.25 1.37 -1.80
N ARG A 112 -20.98 0.31 -2.18
CA ARG A 112 -22.42 0.19 -1.91
C ARG A 112 -22.73 0.20 -0.42
N LEU A 113 -21.95 -0.52 0.39
CA LEU A 113 -22.12 -0.55 1.84
C LEU A 113 -21.92 0.85 2.45
N ARG A 114 -20.84 1.56 2.08
CA ARG A 114 -20.57 2.93 2.54
C ARG A 114 -21.74 3.86 2.22
N ARG A 115 -22.29 3.78 1.00
CA ARG A 115 -23.48 4.59 0.61
C ARG A 115 -24.71 4.24 1.44
N ARG A 116 -24.96 2.96 1.73
CA ARG A 116 -26.11 2.52 2.55
C ARG A 116 -25.99 2.93 4.01
N LEU A 117 -24.78 2.96 4.56
CA LEU A 117 -24.53 3.42 5.93
C LEU A 117 -24.72 4.95 6.08
N GLY A 118 -24.61 5.69 4.97
CA GLY A 118 -24.81 7.14 4.96
C GLY A 118 -23.61 7.93 5.47
N HIS A 119 -23.88 9.05 6.13
CA HIS A 119 -22.88 9.96 6.69
C HIS A 119 -23.12 10.18 8.17
N GLY A 120 -22.05 10.42 8.93
CA GLY A 120 -22.10 10.65 10.37
C GLY A 120 -21.15 9.74 11.13
N ASP A 121 -20.90 10.07 12.40
CA ASP A 121 -19.83 9.44 13.19
C ASP A 121 -20.12 7.96 13.42
N GLU A 122 -21.39 7.61 13.62
CA GLU A 122 -21.82 6.23 13.77
C GLU A 122 -21.70 5.42 12.47
N ALA A 123 -22.01 6.05 11.32
CA ALA A 123 -21.83 5.42 10.01
C ALA A 123 -20.35 5.13 9.73
N ASP A 124 -19.47 6.11 10.01
CA ASP A 124 -18.02 5.95 9.87
C ASP A 124 -17.50 4.83 10.77
N ARG A 125 -17.91 4.78 12.05
CA ARG A 125 -17.53 3.71 12.98
C ARG A 125 -17.94 2.34 12.46
N ARG A 126 -19.17 2.17 12.00
CA ARG A 126 -19.67 0.90 11.44
C ARG A 126 -18.89 0.50 10.20
N PHE A 127 -18.62 1.44 9.30
CA PHE A 127 -17.86 1.16 8.09
C PHE A 127 -16.40 0.78 8.40
N VAL A 128 -15.76 1.50 9.32
CA VAL A 128 -14.40 1.19 9.79
C VAL A 128 -14.33 -0.21 10.43
N ARG A 129 -15.33 -0.61 11.23
CA ARG A 129 -15.39 -1.99 11.77
C ARG A 129 -15.38 -3.04 10.66
N VAL A 130 -16.14 -2.81 9.59
CA VAL A 130 -16.16 -3.72 8.43
C VAL A 130 -14.80 -3.73 7.72
N LEU A 131 -14.19 -2.57 7.49
CA LEU A 131 -12.85 -2.49 6.89
C LEU A 131 -11.78 -3.21 7.72
N SER A 132 -11.85 -3.07 9.05
CA SER A 132 -10.94 -3.76 9.97
C SER A 132 -11.13 -5.28 9.94
N ALA A 133 -12.37 -5.78 9.84
CA ALA A 133 -12.64 -7.21 9.70
C ALA A 133 -12.05 -7.78 8.40
N VAL A 134 -12.18 -7.04 7.29
CA VAL A 134 -11.59 -7.44 5.98
C VAL A 134 -10.07 -7.58 6.06
N LEU A 135 -9.40 -6.69 6.79
CA LEU A 135 -7.95 -6.76 7.01
C LEU A 135 -7.53 -8.03 7.76
N THR A 136 -8.27 -8.40 8.81
CA THR A 136 -7.97 -9.54 9.68
C THR A 136 -8.24 -10.87 8.98
N ASP A 137 -9.36 -10.97 8.24
CA ASP A 137 -9.89 -12.27 7.79
C ASP A 137 -9.46 -12.72 6.39
N GLY A 138 -8.90 -11.84 5.54
CA GLY A 138 -8.61 -12.26 4.15
C GLY A 138 -7.58 -11.48 3.35
N TRP A 139 -7.15 -10.30 3.79
CA TRP A 139 -6.26 -9.44 2.99
C TRP A 139 -4.76 -9.54 3.31
N SER A 140 -4.38 -10.25 4.37
CA SER A 140 -2.96 -10.48 4.72
C SER A 140 -2.25 -11.41 3.72
N ARG A 141 -2.99 -12.31 3.06
CA ARG A 141 -2.47 -13.31 2.10
C ARG A 141 -2.28 -12.80 0.67
N SER A 142 -2.93 -11.69 0.28
CA SER A 142 -3.03 -11.24 -1.12
C SER A 142 -2.14 -10.03 -1.48
N ARG A 143 -1.32 -9.52 -0.54
CA ARG A 143 -0.39 -8.38 -0.76
C ARG A 143 0.46 -8.50 -2.04
N ARG A 144 0.74 -9.73 -2.49
CA ARG A 144 1.52 -10.02 -3.71
C ARG A 144 0.80 -9.78 -5.06
N ARG A 145 -0.54 -9.63 -5.14
CA ARG A 145 -1.23 -9.70 -6.46
C ARG A 145 -2.32 -8.66 -6.76
N CYS A 146 -2.92 -7.98 -5.78
CA CYS A 146 -4.19 -7.28 -6.07
C CYS A 146 -4.08 -5.92 -6.78
N ALA A 147 -2.99 -5.16 -6.69
CA ALA A 147 -2.86 -3.93 -7.47
C ALA A 147 -2.79 -4.20 -9.00
N LYS A 148 -2.24 -5.36 -9.39
CA LYS A 148 -2.18 -5.80 -10.80
C LYS A 148 -3.44 -6.57 -11.22
N ARG A 149 -4.03 -7.38 -10.35
CA ARG A 149 -5.21 -8.20 -10.68
C ARG A 149 -6.48 -7.36 -10.91
N TRP A 150 -6.66 -6.27 -10.16
CA TRP A 150 -7.80 -5.37 -10.35
C TRP A 150 -7.70 -4.46 -11.60
N ARG A 151 -6.48 -4.27 -12.14
CA ARG A 151 -6.28 -3.66 -13.46
C ARG A 151 -6.45 -4.68 -14.59
N ALA A 152 -6.01 -5.92 -14.39
CA ALA A 152 -6.20 -7.00 -15.37
C ALA A 152 -7.67 -7.40 -15.57
N GLU A 153 -8.49 -7.39 -14.51
CA GLU A 153 -9.94 -7.64 -14.61
C GLU A 153 -10.70 -6.51 -15.36
N ARG A 154 -10.13 -5.30 -15.47
CA ARG A 154 -10.69 -4.20 -16.28
C ARG A 154 -10.37 -4.30 -17.78
N SER A 155 -9.34 -5.05 -18.18
CA SER A 155 -9.01 -5.25 -19.60
C SER A 155 -9.72 -6.46 -20.23
N ALA A 156 -10.44 -7.25 -19.43
CA ALA A 156 -11.15 -8.45 -19.89
C ALA A 156 -12.67 -8.23 -20.06
N THR A 157 -13.16 -6.99 -19.95
CA THR A 157 -14.57 -6.62 -20.18
C THR A 157 -14.70 -5.51 -21.24
N THR A 158 -13.90 -5.60 -22.30
CA THR A 158 -14.11 -4.86 -23.55
C THR A 158 -14.03 -5.87 -24.67
#